data_AF-A0A9E4WRK4-F1
#
_entry.id   AF-A0A9E4WRK4-F1
#
_cell.length_a   1.000
_cell.length_b   1.000
_cell.length_c   1.000
_cell.angle_alpha   90.00
_cell.angle_beta   90.00
_cell.angle_gamma   90.00
#
_symmetry.space_group_name_H-M   'P 1'
#
loop_
_entity.id
_entity.type
_entity.pdbx_description
1 polymer ?
#
loop_
_entity_poly.entity_id
_entity_poly.type
_entity_poly.pdbx_seq_one_letter_code
_entity_poly.pdbx_strand_id
1 'polypeptide(L)'
;MLKRHRTLAASGTAGLILLAVSLLAVFGPATPAQAQIDISGDWNFDILGFGPGTVACAATIEHAGDTFTIDTTCTDFGFGSFEGEIDVETGEFTASGNIGGIPIEIAGTASSDGETIEGTWEATSFGFSGTLSAVRKPPGLTPTPLPTLPAPVDATGTWRISFSGVFSGSCDTVIEQNGEELRVIAMCSILGTLTLEGTIDPATGAFRLSGFVSLEGQILSDGDSLTGTWSSFGFGGSLTGERVDDIELLDISGDWGMVLLGDVSDSCTLGFEEGLVVTSAVLACEELGEGTLEGAVDPFDGFIFLSGLVGDTEIALSGQLSADGSYIFGYEFVTDPGVLSGHPAPPRTPFIAVPAGAFERGIIIVGCQQGNALAINCSQREQVIVDVGVPVAPAGGYTGVEATLSWSEPLAFGEATPSGQCDSAATVSSELSVSLTCSFAEQSEFAGDLFSLTLTCDEFVNAGLQVDSASFTGTGSDLDPPTLVIATISCFGPVPDRPPLGDVDCSFEVNSIDAALVLQYTAGLLERLDCQFLADVNFDGTIDSRDALIILQVVAGLFQLSP
;
A
#
# COMPACT_ATOMS: atom_id res chain seq x y z
N MET A 1 -28.27 -51.77 77.63
CA MET A 1 -28.25 -50.29 77.71
C MET A 1 -29.07 -49.78 76.53
N LEU A 2 -30.40 -49.60 76.60
CA LEU A 2 -31.20 -48.81 77.53
C LEU A 2 -30.92 -47.30 77.40
N LYS A 3 -31.62 -46.63 76.47
CA LYS A 3 -32.34 -45.38 76.76
C LYS A 3 -33.46 -45.11 75.75
N ARG A 4 -34.68 -45.23 76.28
CA ARG A 4 -35.94 -44.66 75.79
C ARG A 4 -36.04 -43.20 76.24
N HIS A 5 -36.70 -42.37 75.44
CA HIS A 5 -37.71 -41.38 75.84
C HIS A 5 -38.69 -41.31 74.64
N ARG A 6 -39.94 -41.82 74.68
CA ARG A 6 -41.16 -41.37 75.38
C ARG A 6 -41.39 -39.86 75.27
N THR A 7 -42.56 -39.30 74.97
CA THR A 7 -43.89 -39.67 74.43
C THR A 7 -44.63 -38.33 74.47
N LEU A 8 -45.34 -37.91 73.43
CA LEU A 8 -46.54 -37.08 73.64
C LEU A 8 -47.50 -37.25 72.46
N ALA A 9 -48.71 -37.63 72.81
CA ALA A 9 -49.87 -37.78 71.96
C ALA A 9 -50.84 -36.64 72.26
N ALA A 10 -51.48 -36.09 71.21
CA ALA A 10 -52.77 -35.40 71.24
C ALA A 10 -53.22 -35.28 69.77
N SER A 11 -54.09 -36.17 69.29
CA SER A 11 -55.54 -35.96 69.13
C SER A 11 -55.91 -34.82 68.18
N GLY A 12 -56.45 -35.17 67.01
CA GLY A 12 -56.98 -34.21 66.05
C GLY A 12 -57.59 -34.90 64.82
N THR A 13 -58.72 -35.57 65.02
CA THR A 13 -59.68 -35.94 63.97
C THR A 13 -60.09 -34.73 63.15
N ALA A 14 -59.48 -34.53 61.98
CA ALA A 14 -60.03 -33.77 60.85
C ALA A 14 -59.14 -34.00 59.62
N GLY A 15 -59.74 -34.34 58.48
CA GLY A 15 -59.03 -34.31 57.18
C GLY A 15 -58.98 -35.61 56.41
N LEU A 16 -60.04 -36.43 56.45
CA LEU A 16 -60.28 -37.53 55.51
C LEU A 16 -60.67 -36.99 54.11
N ILE A 17 -59.91 -36.03 53.57
CA ILE A 17 -60.03 -35.38 52.25
C ILE A 17 -58.62 -35.06 51.72
N LEU A 18 -57.67 -35.99 51.81
CA LEU A 18 -56.31 -35.80 51.27
C LEU A 18 -55.72 -37.07 50.63
N LEU A 19 -56.56 -38.08 50.37
CA LEU A 19 -56.19 -39.31 49.66
C LEU A 19 -57.01 -39.57 48.39
N ALA A 20 -57.81 -38.59 47.94
CA ALA A 20 -58.53 -38.62 46.66
C ALA A 20 -57.97 -37.62 45.62
N VAL A 21 -57.01 -36.76 46.00
CA VAL A 21 -56.38 -35.78 45.08
C VAL A 21 -55.10 -36.35 44.46
N SER A 22 -54.48 -37.37 45.06
CA SER A 22 -53.25 -38.01 44.55
C SER A 22 -53.50 -39.08 43.47
N LEU A 23 -54.76 -39.31 43.06
CA LEU A 23 -55.13 -40.32 42.05
C LEU A 23 -55.85 -39.73 40.83
N LEU A 24 -55.83 -38.40 40.68
CA LEU A 24 -56.44 -37.69 39.54
C LEU A 24 -55.39 -36.97 38.64
N ALA A 25 -54.12 -37.37 38.72
CA ALA A 25 -53.03 -36.84 37.90
C ALA A 25 -52.43 -37.86 36.91
N VAL A 26 -53.09 -39.00 36.66
CA VAL A 26 -52.50 -40.12 35.87
C VAL A 26 -53.14 -40.30 34.49
N PHE A 27 -54.17 -39.52 34.12
CA PHE A 27 -54.80 -39.63 32.79
C PHE A 27 -55.24 -38.28 32.21
N GLY A 28 -54.40 -37.25 32.34
CA GLY A 28 -54.48 -36.13 31.38
C GLY A 28 -54.07 -36.68 30.02
N PRO A 29 -54.84 -36.48 28.93
CA PRO A 29 -54.34 -36.81 27.60
C PRO A 29 -52.99 -36.11 27.45
N ALA A 30 -51.95 -36.86 27.07
CA ALA A 30 -50.67 -36.25 26.73
C ALA A 30 -50.97 -35.18 25.68
N THR A 31 -50.82 -33.90 26.06
CA THR A 31 -50.88 -32.81 25.11
C THR A 31 -49.84 -33.15 24.06
N PRO A 32 -50.20 -33.29 22.77
CA PRO A 32 -49.21 -33.51 21.75
C PRO A 32 -48.15 -32.43 21.92
N ALA A 33 -46.87 -32.83 21.95
CA ALA A 33 -45.77 -31.88 21.97
C ALA A 33 -46.04 -30.88 20.84
N GLN A 34 -46.26 -29.62 21.21
CA GLN A 34 -46.49 -28.56 20.25
C GLN A 34 -45.28 -28.56 19.32
N ALA A 35 -45.53 -28.58 18.00
CA ALA A 35 -44.43 -28.51 17.05
C ALA A 35 -43.69 -27.20 17.29
N GLN A 36 -42.37 -27.30 17.45
CA GLN A 36 -41.49 -26.15 17.60
C GLN A 36 -41.65 -25.25 16.36
N ILE A 37 -41.83 -23.94 16.57
CA ILE A 37 -41.92 -22.98 15.46
C ILE A 37 -40.57 -22.95 14.76
N ASP A 38 -40.55 -23.18 13.44
CA ASP A 38 -39.35 -23.09 12.61
C ASP A 38 -39.52 -21.98 11.58
N ILE A 39 -38.63 -20.98 11.60
CA ILE A 39 -38.64 -19.83 10.67
C ILE A 39 -37.62 -19.96 9.52
N SER A 40 -36.91 -21.08 9.39
CA SER A 40 -35.85 -21.28 8.39
C SER A 40 -36.35 -21.19 6.94
N GLY A 41 -35.70 -20.44 6.07
CA GLY A 41 -36.00 -20.43 4.63
C GLY A 41 -36.03 -19.04 4.00
N ASP A 42 -36.61 -18.93 2.81
CA ASP A 42 -36.69 -17.66 2.08
C ASP A 42 -37.99 -16.91 2.40
N TRP A 43 -37.89 -15.59 2.53
CA TRP A 43 -38.95 -14.68 2.95
C TRP A 43 -39.05 -13.46 2.04
N ASN A 44 -40.25 -12.88 1.96
CA ASN A 44 -40.47 -11.53 1.45
C ASN A 44 -40.90 -10.65 2.61
N PHE A 45 -40.10 -9.63 2.93
CA PHE A 45 -40.37 -8.63 3.95
C PHE A 45 -40.92 -7.35 3.32
N ASP A 46 -41.98 -6.82 3.91
CA ASP A 46 -42.53 -5.49 3.65
C ASP A 46 -42.27 -4.61 4.89
N ILE A 47 -41.41 -3.61 4.73
CA ILE A 47 -41.00 -2.70 5.80
C ILE A 47 -41.67 -1.33 5.59
N LEU A 48 -42.40 -0.87 6.60
CA LEU A 48 -43.06 0.44 6.64
C LEU A 48 -42.34 1.34 7.63
N GLY A 49 -42.27 2.66 7.38
CA GLY A 49 -41.72 3.65 8.31
C GLY A 49 -40.62 4.54 7.71
N PHE A 50 -40.04 4.16 6.57
CA PHE A 50 -39.10 4.98 5.80
C PHE A 50 -39.84 5.99 4.89
N GLY A 51 -40.67 6.84 5.49
CA GLY A 51 -41.53 7.77 4.74
C GLY A 51 -42.86 7.16 4.27
N PRO A 52 -43.50 7.68 3.19
CA PRO A 52 -44.84 7.27 2.77
C PRO A 52 -44.90 5.92 2.02
N GLY A 53 -43.78 5.21 1.87
CA GLY A 53 -43.68 3.98 1.07
C GLY A 53 -43.47 2.71 1.90
N THR A 54 -43.76 1.58 1.28
CA THR A 54 -43.33 0.24 1.73
C THR A 54 -42.03 -0.12 1.01
N VAL A 55 -41.04 -0.58 1.76
CA VAL A 55 -39.79 -1.12 1.23
C VAL A 55 -39.89 -2.63 1.19
N ALA A 56 -39.78 -3.20 -0.01
CA ALA A 56 -39.75 -4.65 -0.18
C ALA A 56 -38.31 -5.16 -0.09
N CYS A 57 -38.13 -6.21 0.72
CA CYS A 57 -36.86 -6.92 0.88
C CYS A 57 -37.06 -8.42 0.69
N ALA A 58 -36.08 -9.08 0.06
CA ALA A 58 -35.97 -10.53 0.09
C ALA A 58 -35.01 -10.91 1.22
N ALA A 59 -35.35 -11.94 2.00
CA ALA A 59 -34.48 -12.41 3.07
C ALA A 59 -34.37 -13.93 3.11
N THR A 60 -33.26 -14.44 3.62
CA THR A 60 -33.05 -15.84 3.96
C THR A 60 -32.79 -15.93 5.46
N ILE A 61 -33.55 -16.77 6.16
CA ILE A 61 -33.43 -16.99 7.59
C ILE A 61 -32.83 -18.38 7.82
N GLU A 62 -31.74 -18.47 8.58
CA GLU A 62 -31.21 -19.73 9.10
C GLU A 62 -31.51 -19.82 10.60
N HIS A 63 -32.30 -20.81 11.00
CA HIS A 63 -32.77 -20.94 12.38
C HIS A 63 -32.29 -22.25 13.02
N ALA A 64 -31.68 -22.12 14.22
CA ALA A 64 -31.08 -23.20 14.97
C ALA A 64 -31.38 -23.07 16.47
N GLY A 65 -32.27 -23.92 16.96
CA GLY A 65 -32.66 -23.91 18.38
C GLY A 65 -33.50 -22.68 18.70
N ASP A 66 -32.98 -21.80 19.56
CA ASP A 66 -33.62 -20.53 19.94
C ASP A 66 -32.93 -19.32 19.29
N THR A 67 -32.00 -19.56 18.35
CA THR A 67 -31.19 -18.53 17.68
C THR A 67 -31.38 -18.57 16.17
N PHE A 68 -31.27 -17.43 15.49
CA PHE A 68 -31.32 -17.36 14.03
C PHE A 68 -30.46 -16.22 13.48
N THR A 69 -30.13 -16.33 12.20
CA THR A 69 -29.54 -15.26 11.38
C THR A 69 -30.49 -14.90 10.24
N ILE A 70 -30.45 -13.63 9.80
CA ILE A 70 -31.19 -13.14 8.64
C ILE A 70 -30.23 -12.42 7.71
N ASP A 71 -30.12 -12.89 6.47
CA ASP A 71 -29.51 -12.14 5.38
C ASP A 71 -30.60 -11.55 4.51
N THR A 72 -30.54 -10.24 4.26
CA THR A 72 -31.58 -9.51 3.54
C THR A 72 -31.02 -8.67 2.40
N THR A 73 -31.81 -8.51 1.34
CA THR A 73 -31.55 -7.60 0.22
C THR A 73 -32.80 -6.76 0.00
N CYS A 74 -32.68 -5.46 0.22
CA CYS A 74 -33.75 -4.48 0.06
C CYS A 74 -33.52 -3.64 -1.20
N THR A 75 -34.59 -3.36 -1.94
CA THR A 75 -34.51 -2.66 -3.25
C THR A 75 -33.85 -1.28 -3.15
N ASP A 76 -34.05 -0.58 -2.03
CA ASP A 76 -33.57 0.81 -1.83
C ASP A 76 -32.45 0.95 -0.79
N PHE A 77 -32.19 -0.08 0.02
CA PHE A 77 -31.25 -0.03 1.15
C PHE A 77 -30.07 -1.00 1.01
N GLY A 78 -30.03 -1.80 -0.06
CA GLY A 78 -28.96 -2.76 -0.31
C GLY A 78 -29.03 -3.97 0.61
N PHE A 79 -27.86 -4.51 0.96
CA PHE A 79 -27.73 -5.71 1.78
C PHE A 79 -27.80 -5.40 3.27
N GLY A 80 -28.26 -6.39 4.03
CA GLY A 80 -28.19 -6.36 5.48
C GLY A 80 -28.08 -7.75 6.10
N SER A 81 -27.60 -7.78 7.33
CA SER A 81 -27.45 -9.00 8.12
C SER A 81 -27.86 -8.76 9.57
N PHE A 82 -28.59 -9.71 10.16
CA PHE A 82 -29.13 -9.65 11.52
C PHE A 82 -28.88 -10.96 12.25
N GLU A 83 -28.66 -10.86 13.56
CA GLU A 83 -28.63 -11.99 14.48
C GLU A 83 -29.69 -11.80 15.56
N GLY A 84 -30.41 -12.86 15.90
CA GLY A 84 -31.51 -12.79 16.85
C GLY A 84 -31.81 -14.08 17.61
N GLU A 85 -32.73 -13.94 18.56
CA GLU A 85 -33.28 -15.03 19.37
C GLU A 85 -34.80 -15.10 19.18
N ILE A 86 -35.34 -16.32 19.18
CA ILE A 86 -36.78 -16.61 19.08
C ILE A 86 -37.18 -17.59 20.19
N ASP A 87 -38.27 -17.27 20.89
CA ASP A 87 -38.97 -18.23 21.72
C ASP A 87 -39.81 -19.13 20.81
N VAL A 88 -39.35 -20.36 20.63
CA VAL A 88 -39.95 -21.33 19.70
C VAL A 88 -41.30 -21.88 20.13
N GLU A 89 -41.75 -21.61 21.37
CA GLU A 89 -43.08 -21.96 21.85
C GLU A 89 -44.11 -20.86 21.53
N THR A 90 -43.69 -19.60 21.63
CA THR A 90 -44.56 -18.42 21.48
C THR A 90 -44.44 -17.72 20.12
N GLY A 91 -43.30 -17.89 19.45
CA GLY A 91 -42.93 -17.21 18.21
C GLY A 91 -42.38 -15.80 18.42
N GLU A 92 -42.30 -15.31 19.66
CA GLU A 92 -41.73 -13.98 19.95
C GLU A 92 -40.23 -13.95 19.66
N PHE A 93 -39.76 -12.93 18.96
CA PHE A 93 -38.35 -12.80 18.60
C PHE A 93 -37.84 -11.37 18.70
N THR A 94 -36.51 -11.25 18.84
CA THR A 94 -35.75 -10.00 18.73
C THR A 94 -34.48 -10.25 17.93
N ALA A 95 -34.09 -9.33 17.04
CA ALA A 95 -32.82 -9.38 16.34
C ALA A 95 -32.20 -7.98 16.19
N SER A 96 -30.89 -7.94 16.04
CA SER A 96 -30.14 -6.71 15.80
C SER A 96 -29.19 -6.91 14.63
N GLY A 97 -29.00 -5.88 13.82
CA GLY A 97 -28.21 -5.98 12.60
C GLY A 97 -27.99 -4.64 11.91
N ASN A 98 -27.49 -4.71 10.69
CA ASN A 98 -27.29 -3.53 9.84
C ASN A 98 -27.96 -3.74 8.48
N ILE A 99 -28.57 -2.71 7.91
CA ILE A 99 -28.97 -2.64 6.50
C ILE A 99 -28.37 -1.38 5.90
N GLY A 100 -27.56 -1.50 4.84
CA GLY A 100 -26.93 -0.34 4.20
C GLY A 100 -26.05 0.47 5.15
N GLY A 101 -25.43 -0.18 6.14
CA GLY A 101 -24.61 0.46 7.18
C GLY A 101 -25.40 1.16 8.30
N ILE A 102 -26.73 1.07 8.31
CA ILE A 102 -27.58 1.63 9.36
C ILE A 102 -27.90 0.54 10.38
N PRO A 103 -27.58 0.73 11.69
CA PRO A 103 -27.93 -0.21 12.73
C PRO A 103 -29.45 -0.20 13.00
N ILE A 104 -30.06 -1.39 12.99
CA ILE A 104 -31.50 -1.61 13.16
C ILE A 104 -31.72 -2.71 14.20
N GLU A 105 -32.64 -2.45 15.12
CA GLU A 105 -33.23 -3.46 16.01
C GLU A 105 -34.61 -3.84 15.50
N ILE A 106 -34.91 -5.14 15.46
CA ILE A 106 -36.23 -5.67 15.08
C ILE A 106 -36.79 -6.54 16.20
N ALA A 107 -38.10 -6.47 16.41
CA ALA A 107 -38.82 -7.32 17.37
C ALA A 107 -40.20 -7.66 16.82
N GLY A 108 -40.67 -8.89 17.05
CA GLY A 108 -41.95 -9.32 16.49
C GLY A 108 -42.40 -10.69 16.96
N THR A 109 -43.34 -11.26 16.22
CA THR A 109 -43.89 -12.59 16.47
C THR A 109 -44.04 -13.34 15.15
N ALA A 110 -43.50 -14.55 15.08
CA ALA A 110 -43.76 -15.50 14.00
C ALA A 110 -45.08 -16.25 14.26
N SER A 111 -45.84 -16.52 13.20
CA SER A 111 -47.06 -17.32 13.32
C SER A 111 -46.75 -18.76 13.75
N SER A 112 -47.72 -19.44 14.37
CA SER A 112 -47.53 -20.80 14.89
C SER A 112 -47.23 -21.86 13.82
N ASP A 113 -47.51 -21.56 12.55
CA ASP A 113 -47.16 -22.39 11.39
C ASP A 113 -45.81 -22.01 10.75
N GLY A 114 -45.15 -20.93 11.23
CA GLY A 114 -43.91 -20.42 10.69
C GLY A 114 -44.03 -19.76 9.33
N GLU A 115 -45.23 -19.44 8.84
CA GLU A 115 -45.44 -18.93 7.46
C GLU A 115 -45.48 -17.40 7.37
N THR A 116 -45.71 -16.70 8.48
CA THR A 116 -45.79 -15.24 8.53
C THR A 116 -45.06 -14.67 9.74
N ILE A 117 -44.52 -13.47 9.59
CA ILE A 117 -43.88 -12.69 10.66
C ILE A 117 -44.52 -11.30 10.68
N GLU A 118 -44.84 -10.79 11.87
CA GLU A 118 -45.24 -9.39 12.07
C GLU A 118 -44.39 -8.78 13.19
N GLY A 119 -44.00 -7.53 13.06
CA GLY A 119 -43.15 -6.89 14.06
C GLY A 119 -42.97 -5.39 13.88
N THR A 120 -42.05 -4.85 14.67
CA THR A 120 -41.58 -3.48 14.62
C THR A 120 -40.07 -3.45 14.42
N TRP A 121 -39.58 -2.35 13.87
CA TRP A 121 -38.16 -2.07 13.77
C TRP A 121 -37.87 -0.66 14.28
N GLU A 122 -36.66 -0.46 14.80
CA GLU A 122 -36.16 0.83 15.28
C GLU A 122 -34.72 1.04 14.84
N ALA A 123 -34.44 2.18 14.20
CA ALA A 123 -33.10 2.67 13.93
C ALA A 123 -32.80 3.78 14.93
N THR A 124 -32.37 3.39 16.13
CA THR A 124 -32.17 4.28 17.30
C THR A 124 -31.27 5.48 16.98
N SER A 125 -30.25 5.28 16.14
CA SER A 125 -29.32 6.34 15.71
C SER A 125 -29.98 7.49 14.94
N PHE A 126 -31.13 7.23 14.32
CA PHE A 126 -31.83 8.20 13.46
C PHE A 126 -33.24 8.55 13.98
N GLY A 127 -33.70 7.91 15.06
CA GLY A 127 -35.05 8.11 15.59
C GLY A 127 -36.14 7.68 14.63
N PHE A 128 -35.84 6.75 13.71
CA PHE A 128 -36.83 6.14 12.83
C PHE A 128 -37.32 4.83 13.43
N SER A 129 -38.60 4.58 13.27
CA SER A 129 -39.23 3.33 13.68
C SER A 129 -40.38 3.02 12.76
N GLY A 130 -40.75 1.75 12.66
CA GLY A 130 -41.91 1.37 11.89
C GLY A 130 -42.33 -0.07 12.12
N THR A 131 -43.14 -0.59 11.20
CA THR A 131 -43.65 -1.96 11.26
C THR A 131 -43.06 -2.77 10.13
N LEU A 132 -42.86 -4.06 10.36
CA LEU A 132 -42.50 -5.03 9.34
C LEU A 132 -43.56 -6.13 9.28
N SER A 133 -43.81 -6.66 8.09
CA SER A 133 -44.55 -7.90 7.87
C SER A 133 -43.76 -8.75 6.90
N ALA A 134 -43.71 -10.05 7.10
CA ALA A 134 -43.06 -10.96 6.17
C ALA A 134 -43.92 -12.18 5.91
N VAL A 135 -43.85 -12.68 4.68
CA VAL A 135 -44.49 -13.92 4.26
C VAL A 135 -43.40 -14.85 3.72
N ARG A 136 -43.39 -16.07 4.22
CA ARG A 136 -42.48 -17.12 3.75
C ARG A 136 -42.76 -17.35 2.27
N LYS A 137 -41.71 -17.38 1.45
CA LYS A 137 -41.85 -17.84 0.07
C LYS A 137 -42.27 -19.31 0.13
N PRO A 138 -43.33 -19.73 -0.57
CA PRO A 138 -43.67 -21.15 -0.66
C PRO A 138 -42.39 -21.89 -1.01
N PRO A 139 -42.02 -22.98 -0.31
CA PRO A 139 -40.81 -23.72 -0.63
C PRO A 139 -40.89 -24.00 -2.11
N GLY A 140 -40.05 -23.29 -2.88
CA GLY A 140 -40.12 -23.35 -4.32
C GLY A 140 -40.05 -24.82 -4.63
N LEU A 141 -41.02 -25.34 -5.42
CA LEU A 141 -40.94 -26.71 -5.93
C LEU A 141 -39.51 -26.89 -6.35
N THR A 142 -38.72 -27.63 -5.58
CA THR A 142 -37.29 -27.66 -5.80
C THR A 142 -37.18 -28.16 -7.23
N PRO A 143 -36.76 -27.33 -8.21
CA PRO A 143 -36.51 -27.88 -9.51
C PRO A 143 -35.54 -29.01 -9.23
N THR A 144 -35.88 -30.24 -9.65
CA THR A 144 -34.91 -31.34 -9.64
C THR A 144 -33.63 -30.70 -10.15
N PRO A 145 -32.57 -30.59 -9.35
CA PRO A 145 -31.48 -29.69 -9.67
C PRO A 145 -31.04 -30.07 -11.07
N LEU A 146 -31.29 -29.16 -12.02
CA LEU A 146 -30.56 -29.21 -13.26
C LEU A 146 -29.12 -29.21 -12.78
N PRO A 147 -28.27 -30.16 -13.20
CA PRO A 147 -26.90 -30.25 -12.73
C PRO A 147 -26.35 -28.84 -12.70
N THR A 148 -26.04 -28.35 -11.50
CA THR A 148 -25.54 -27.00 -11.28
C THR A 148 -24.38 -26.88 -12.23
N LEU A 149 -24.52 -26.02 -13.24
CA LEU A 149 -23.40 -25.70 -14.10
C LEU A 149 -22.28 -25.30 -13.13
N PRO A 150 -21.06 -25.87 -13.26
CA PRO A 150 -19.93 -25.44 -12.46
C PRO A 150 -19.89 -23.91 -12.47
N ALA A 151 -19.64 -23.30 -11.31
CA ALA A 151 -19.43 -21.87 -11.27
C ALA A 151 -18.36 -21.50 -12.32
N PRO A 152 -18.55 -20.42 -13.08
CA PRO A 152 -17.52 -19.92 -13.99
C PRO A 152 -16.17 -19.87 -13.28
N VAL A 153 -15.14 -20.43 -13.90
CA VAL A 153 -13.76 -20.34 -13.40
C VAL A 153 -13.32 -18.89 -13.48
N ASP A 154 -12.90 -18.35 -12.33
CA ASP A 154 -12.34 -17.00 -12.19
C ASP A 154 -10.83 -17.09 -11.97
N ALA A 155 -10.08 -16.56 -12.92
CA ALA A 155 -8.63 -16.49 -12.93
C ALA A 155 -8.09 -15.23 -12.25
N THR A 156 -8.94 -14.25 -11.95
CA THR A 156 -8.53 -12.91 -11.52
C THR A 156 -7.74 -12.95 -10.23
N GLY A 157 -6.55 -12.38 -10.21
CA GLY A 157 -5.73 -12.26 -9.01
C GLY A 157 -4.25 -12.50 -9.26
N THR A 158 -3.52 -12.80 -8.19
CA THR A 158 -2.08 -12.95 -8.22
C THR A 158 -1.68 -14.43 -8.17
N TRP A 159 -0.68 -14.77 -8.98
CA TRP A 159 -0.26 -16.14 -9.24
C TRP A 159 1.26 -16.24 -9.28
N ARG A 160 1.80 -17.33 -8.75
CA ARG A 160 3.21 -17.70 -8.92
C ARG A 160 3.30 -18.82 -9.94
N ILE A 161 3.76 -18.52 -11.15
CA ILE A 161 3.86 -19.47 -12.26
C ILE A 161 5.30 -19.97 -12.38
N SER A 162 5.51 -21.26 -12.16
CA SER A 162 6.76 -21.96 -12.45
C SER A 162 6.73 -22.57 -13.84
N PHE A 163 7.78 -22.37 -14.63
CA PHE A 163 7.96 -22.99 -15.93
C PHE A 163 9.19 -23.88 -15.94
N SER A 164 9.12 -24.93 -16.75
CA SER A 164 10.15 -25.97 -16.91
C SER A 164 10.30 -26.30 -18.39
N GLY A 165 11.49 -26.74 -18.82
CA GLY A 165 11.79 -27.03 -20.21
C GLY A 165 13.23 -26.67 -20.56
N VAL A 166 13.43 -26.02 -21.71
CA VAL A 166 14.74 -25.47 -22.10
C VAL A 166 15.15 -24.30 -21.20
N PHE A 167 14.16 -23.53 -20.74
CA PHE A 167 14.30 -22.55 -19.68
C PHE A 167 13.47 -23.01 -18.48
N SER A 168 14.00 -22.81 -17.28
CA SER A 168 13.30 -23.05 -16.03
C SER A 168 13.38 -21.82 -15.17
N GLY A 169 12.28 -21.45 -14.52
CA GLY A 169 12.21 -20.29 -13.65
C GLY A 169 10.80 -20.13 -13.09
N SER A 170 10.62 -19.06 -12.34
CA SER A 170 9.31 -18.64 -11.83
C SER A 170 9.02 -17.20 -12.26
N CYS A 171 7.74 -16.92 -12.45
CA CYS A 171 7.22 -15.56 -12.58
C CYS A 171 6.17 -15.33 -11.51
N ASP A 172 6.17 -14.15 -10.92
CA ASP A 172 5.00 -13.64 -10.20
C ASP A 172 4.13 -12.89 -11.20
N THR A 173 2.84 -13.21 -11.24
CA THR A 173 1.96 -12.81 -12.32
C THR A 173 0.64 -12.31 -11.80
N VAL A 174 0.14 -11.23 -12.37
CA VAL A 174 -1.21 -10.70 -12.15
C VAL A 174 -2.06 -11.08 -13.35
N ILE A 175 -3.21 -11.67 -13.11
CA ILE A 175 -4.20 -12.03 -14.12
C ILE A 175 -5.44 -11.16 -13.92
N GLU A 176 -5.82 -10.42 -14.95
CA GLU A 176 -7.10 -9.71 -15.06
C GLU A 176 -8.02 -10.51 -16.00
N GLN A 177 -9.19 -10.92 -15.51
CA GLN A 177 -10.21 -11.58 -16.33
C GLN A 177 -11.43 -10.68 -16.52
N ASN A 178 -11.81 -10.46 -17.78
CA ASN A 178 -13.06 -9.80 -18.15
C ASN A 178 -13.90 -10.73 -19.02
N GLY A 179 -14.76 -11.52 -18.39
CA GLY A 179 -15.54 -12.56 -19.07
C GLY A 179 -14.64 -13.67 -19.60
N GLU A 180 -14.51 -13.76 -20.93
CA GLU A 180 -13.64 -14.73 -21.62
C GLU A 180 -12.26 -14.14 -21.95
N GLU A 181 -12.05 -12.84 -21.77
CA GLU A 181 -10.77 -12.19 -22.07
C GLU A 181 -9.84 -12.24 -20.86
N LEU A 182 -8.56 -12.55 -21.11
CA LEU A 182 -7.50 -12.52 -20.13
C LEU A 182 -6.41 -11.53 -20.52
N ARG A 183 -5.97 -10.74 -19.55
CA ARG A 183 -4.74 -9.94 -19.61
C ARG A 183 -3.83 -10.37 -18.47
N VAL A 184 -2.60 -10.74 -18.79
CA VAL A 184 -1.64 -11.28 -17.84
C VAL A 184 -0.37 -10.46 -17.89
N ILE A 185 0.10 -10.04 -16.72
CA ILE A 185 1.41 -9.41 -16.55
C ILE A 185 2.24 -10.30 -15.67
N ALA A 186 3.37 -10.74 -16.21
CA ALA A 186 4.25 -11.69 -15.57
C ALA A 186 5.64 -11.09 -15.39
N MET A 187 6.16 -11.19 -14.17
CA MET A 187 7.49 -10.75 -13.77
C MET A 187 8.37 -11.96 -13.58
N CYS A 188 9.20 -12.24 -14.57
CA CYS A 188 10.01 -13.43 -14.59
C CYS A 188 11.47 -13.07 -14.32
N SER A 189 12.10 -13.78 -13.38
CA SER A 189 13.53 -13.59 -13.04
C SER A 189 14.48 -13.59 -14.25
N ILE A 190 14.15 -14.31 -15.32
CA ILE A 190 15.00 -14.47 -16.51
C ILE A 190 14.51 -13.61 -17.69
N LEU A 191 13.20 -13.38 -17.81
CA LEU A 191 12.59 -12.75 -18.98
C LEU A 191 12.21 -11.28 -18.73
N GLY A 192 12.32 -10.79 -17.50
CA GLY A 192 11.79 -9.50 -17.09
C GLY A 192 10.25 -9.50 -17.13
N THR A 193 9.69 -8.31 -17.38
CA THR A 193 8.25 -8.11 -17.48
C THR A 193 7.71 -8.56 -18.83
N LEU A 194 6.67 -9.38 -18.79
CA LEU A 194 5.95 -9.90 -19.95
C LEU A 194 4.48 -9.51 -19.85
N THR A 195 3.94 -8.92 -20.90
CA THR A 195 2.49 -8.74 -21.07
C THR A 195 1.99 -9.77 -22.07
N LEU A 196 0.96 -10.52 -21.65
CA LEU A 196 0.31 -11.53 -22.46
C LEU A 196 -1.19 -11.25 -22.49
N GLU A 197 -1.82 -11.47 -23.65
CA GLU A 197 -3.26 -11.33 -23.82
C GLU A 197 -3.83 -12.60 -24.43
N GLY A 198 -5.07 -12.91 -24.10
CA GLY A 198 -5.74 -14.05 -24.69
C GLY A 198 -7.11 -14.33 -24.10
N THR A 199 -7.48 -15.60 -24.05
CA THR A 199 -8.84 -15.99 -23.66
C THR A 199 -8.88 -17.16 -22.70
N ILE A 200 -9.94 -17.25 -21.92
CA ILE A 200 -10.31 -18.37 -21.07
C ILE A 200 -11.72 -18.86 -21.42
N ASP A 201 -11.91 -20.18 -21.43
CA ASP A 201 -13.24 -20.78 -21.39
C ASP A 201 -13.67 -20.90 -19.91
N PRO A 202 -14.59 -20.06 -19.43
CA PRO A 202 -14.98 -20.03 -18.03
C PRO A 202 -15.67 -21.33 -17.58
N ALA A 203 -16.18 -22.15 -18.50
CA ALA A 203 -16.79 -23.43 -18.14
C ALA A 203 -15.75 -24.52 -17.87
N THR A 204 -14.56 -24.42 -18.46
CA THR A 204 -13.53 -25.46 -18.38
C THR A 204 -12.24 -24.99 -17.71
N GLY A 205 -12.03 -23.68 -17.56
CA GLY A 205 -10.78 -23.08 -17.12
C GLY A 205 -9.67 -23.15 -18.18
N ALA A 206 -9.94 -23.67 -19.38
CA ALA A 206 -8.95 -23.76 -20.44
C ALA A 206 -8.59 -22.37 -20.96
N PHE A 207 -7.31 -22.04 -21.00
CA PHE A 207 -6.84 -20.72 -21.41
C PHE A 207 -5.78 -20.80 -22.49
N ARG A 208 -5.69 -19.72 -23.28
CA ARG A 208 -4.63 -19.47 -24.25
C ARG A 208 -4.22 -18.02 -24.15
N LEU A 209 -2.93 -17.78 -23.94
CA LEU A 209 -2.32 -16.46 -23.84
C LEU A 209 -1.22 -16.33 -24.89
N SER A 210 -1.07 -15.14 -25.45
CA SER A 210 -0.10 -14.84 -26.50
C SER A 210 0.58 -13.50 -26.27
N GLY A 211 1.87 -13.46 -26.59
CA GLY A 211 2.74 -12.30 -26.54
C GLY A 211 4.13 -12.71 -27.05
N PHE A 212 5.20 -12.36 -26.34
CA PHE A 212 6.54 -12.88 -26.63
C PHE A 212 6.66 -14.40 -26.39
N VAL A 213 5.84 -14.92 -25.48
CA VAL A 213 5.65 -16.34 -25.19
C VAL A 213 4.19 -16.68 -25.45
N SER A 214 3.91 -17.88 -25.96
CA SER A 214 2.55 -18.42 -26.04
C SER A 214 2.35 -19.42 -24.90
N LEU A 215 1.30 -19.23 -24.10
CA LEU A 215 0.91 -20.14 -23.02
C LEU A 215 -0.43 -20.81 -23.39
N GLU A 216 -0.55 -22.10 -23.14
CA GLU A 216 -1.79 -22.85 -23.28
C GLU A 216 -1.94 -23.79 -22.09
N GLY A 217 -3.06 -23.71 -21.38
CA GLY A 217 -3.24 -24.46 -20.15
C GLY A 217 -4.68 -24.54 -19.67
N GLN A 218 -4.83 -24.93 -18.42
CA GLN A 218 -6.10 -25.05 -17.73
C GLN A 218 -5.93 -24.63 -16.27
N ILE A 219 -6.81 -23.75 -15.81
CA ILE A 219 -7.04 -23.48 -14.38
C ILE A 219 -7.88 -24.64 -13.85
N LEU A 220 -7.42 -25.27 -12.77
CA LEU A 220 -8.08 -26.42 -12.19
C LEU A 220 -9.35 -26.00 -11.45
N SER A 221 -10.21 -26.97 -11.16
CA SER A 221 -11.51 -26.74 -10.53
C SER A 221 -11.44 -26.20 -9.10
N ASP A 222 -10.25 -26.16 -8.50
CA ASP A 222 -10.03 -25.52 -7.20
C ASP A 222 -10.01 -23.98 -7.32
N GLY A 223 -9.79 -23.42 -8.51
CA GLY A 223 -9.65 -21.97 -8.72
C GLY A 223 -8.29 -21.41 -8.30
N ASP A 224 -7.41 -22.24 -7.74
CA ASP A 224 -6.18 -21.85 -7.06
C ASP A 224 -4.93 -22.47 -7.68
N SER A 225 -5.09 -23.41 -8.61
CA SER A 225 -3.97 -23.99 -9.34
C SER A 225 -4.20 -23.98 -10.85
N LEU A 226 -3.11 -23.84 -11.60
CA LEU A 226 -3.12 -23.91 -13.06
C LEU A 226 -2.00 -24.81 -13.57
N THR A 227 -2.23 -25.44 -14.72
CA THR A 227 -1.23 -26.26 -15.41
C THR A 227 -1.28 -25.98 -16.90
N GLY A 228 -0.15 -26.11 -17.60
CA GLY A 228 -0.14 -25.87 -19.03
C GLY A 228 1.21 -26.15 -19.67
N THR A 229 1.33 -25.61 -20.88
CA THR A 229 2.56 -25.59 -21.66
C THR A 229 2.85 -24.17 -22.11
N TRP A 230 4.14 -23.88 -22.31
CA TRP A 230 4.60 -22.64 -22.89
C TRP A 230 5.41 -22.93 -24.15
N SER A 231 5.42 -21.99 -25.10
CA SER A 231 6.29 -22.05 -26.27
C SER A 231 6.77 -20.67 -26.70
N SER A 232 8.02 -20.57 -27.10
CA SER A 232 8.63 -19.35 -27.64
C SER A 232 9.81 -19.71 -28.54
N PHE A 233 9.89 -19.11 -29.73
CA PHE A 233 10.95 -19.34 -30.74
C PHE A 233 11.25 -20.81 -31.07
N GLY A 234 10.24 -21.69 -31.03
CA GLY A 234 10.41 -23.12 -31.29
C GLY A 234 10.94 -23.93 -30.10
N PHE A 235 11.19 -23.28 -28.97
CA PHE A 235 11.35 -23.92 -27.67
C PHE A 235 10.00 -24.00 -26.96
N GLY A 236 9.90 -24.90 -25.99
CA GLY A 236 8.73 -24.99 -25.15
C GLY A 236 8.95 -25.91 -23.96
N GLY A 237 7.92 -26.01 -23.13
CA GLY A 237 7.95 -26.82 -21.93
C GLY A 237 6.63 -26.78 -21.17
N SER A 238 6.66 -27.20 -19.91
CA SER A 238 5.48 -27.22 -19.02
C SER A 238 5.50 -26.04 -18.07
N LEU A 239 4.31 -25.57 -17.71
CA LEU A 239 4.12 -24.60 -16.64
C LEU A 239 3.12 -25.12 -15.60
N THR A 240 3.32 -24.72 -14.36
CA THR A 240 2.41 -24.92 -13.22
C THR A 240 2.32 -23.62 -12.47
N GLY A 241 1.15 -23.24 -11.98
CA GLY A 241 0.98 -22.03 -11.18
C GLY A 241 0.07 -22.27 -9.99
N GLU A 242 0.33 -21.54 -8.92
CA GLU A 242 -0.48 -21.50 -7.71
C GLU A 242 -0.89 -20.05 -7.45
N ARG A 243 -2.14 -19.84 -7.07
CA ARG A 243 -2.64 -18.54 -6.61
C ARG A 243 -1.94 -18.19 -5.30
N VAL A 244 -1.60 -16.92 -5.13
CA VAL A 244 -0.94 -16.40 -3.93
C VAL A 244 -1.77 -15.23 -3.41
N ASP A 245 -2.16 -15.32 -2.14
CA ASP A 245 -3.10 -14.37 -1.53
C ASP A 245 -2.44 -13.03 -1.13
N ASP A 246 -1.11 -12.97 -1.10
CA ASP A 246 -0.36 -11.84 -0.57
C ASP A 246 0.86 -11.52 -1.45
N ILE A 247 0.64 -10.86 -2.58
CA ILE A 247 1.70 -9.99 -3.09
C ILE A 247 1.27 -8.56 -2.82
N GLU A 248 1.94 -7.93 -1.86
CA GLU A 248 1.87 -6.48 -1.65
C GLU A 248 2.37 -5.82 -2.93
N LEU A 249 1.44 -5.43 -3.79
CA LEU A 249 1.73 -4.54 -4.91
C LEU A 249 1.98 -3.16 -4.32
N LEU A 250 3.07 -2.50 -4.74
CA LEU A 250 3.24 -1.10 -4.39
C LEU A 250 2.14 -0.28 -5.08
N ASP A 251 1.31 0.35 -4.25
CA ASP A 251 0.33 1.31 -4.71
C ASP A 251 1.03 2.61 -5.13
N ILE A 252 1.12 2.81 -6.44
CA ILE A 252 1.64 4.04 -7.04
C ILE A 252 0.55 5.02 -7.44
N SER A 253 -0.72 4.69 -7.20
CA SER A 253 -1.83 5.51 -7.66
C SER A 253 -1.84 6.90 -7.01
N GLY A 254 -2.44 7.84 -7.72
CA GLY A 254 -2.58 9.22 -7.27
C GLY A 254 -1.55 10.19 -7.87
N ASP A 255 -1.56 11.40 -7.34
CA ASP A 255 -0.76 12.51 -7.82
C ASP A 255 0.59 12.59 -7.08
N TRP A 256 1.66 12.77 -7.84
CA TRP A 256 3.02 12.93 -7.32
C TRP A 256 3.56 14.29 -7.73
N GLY A 257 3.93 15.14 -6.77
CA GLY A 257 4.65 16.36 -7.07
C GLY A 257 6.08 16.02 -7.46
N MET A 258 6.52 16.50 -8.62
CA MET A 258 7.83 16.24 -9.20
C MET A 258 8.48 17.56 -9.63
N VAL A 259 9.79 17.66 -9.46
CA VAL A 259 10.57 18.77 -10.03
C VAL A 259 11.48 18.20 -11.10
N LEU A 260 11.29 18.66 -12.34
CA LEU A 260 12.19 18.34 -13.44
C LEU A 260 13.40 19.27 -13.34
N LEU A 261 14.57 18.69 -13.18
CA LEU A 261 15.83 19.43 -13.13
C LEU A 261 16.46 19.31 -14.52
N GLY A 262 16.77 20.40 -15.21
CA GLY A 262 17.37 20.33 -16.54
C GLY A 262 17.49 21.68 -17.22
N ASP A 263 17.64 21.68 -18.55
CA ASP A 263 17.62 22.92 -19.35
C ASP A 263 16.27 23.65 -19.24
N VAL A 264 15.21 22.91 -18.88
CA VAL A 264 13.91 23.44 -18.48
C VAL A 264 13.66 22.97 -17.05
N SER A 265 13.82 23.87 -16.08
CA SER A 265 13.41 23.58 -14.70
C SER A 265 11.91 23.86 -14.58
N ASP A 266 11.11 22.84 -14.30
CA ASP A 266 9.65 22.98 -14.20
C ASP A 266 9.10 22.17 -13.00
N SER A 267 8.01 22.67 -12.42
CA SER A 267 7.27 21.98 -11.38
C SER A 267 6.13 21.22 -12.03
N CYS A 268 6.08 19.92 -11.83
CA CYS A 268 5.11 19.03 -12.45
C CYS A 268 4.34 18.21 -11.42
N THR A 269 3.15 17.76 -11.81
CA THR A 269 2.38 16.71 -11.14
C THR A 269 2.36 15.49 -12.05
N LEU A 270 2.85 14.36 -11.57
CA LEU A 270 2.78 13.06 -12.22
C LEU A 270 1.63 12.27 -11.60
N GLY A 271 0.51 12.16 -12.30
CA GLY A 271 -0.66 11.40 -11.87
C GLY A 271 -0.68 10.00 -12.48
N PHE A 272 -0.77 8.97 -11.64
CA PHE A 272 -1.01 7.59 -12.08
C PHE A 272 -2.51 7.28 -11.95
N GLU A 273 -3.16 6.88 -13.04
CA GLU A 273 -4.54 6.41 -12.99
C GLU A 273 -4.63 5.06 -12.27
N GLU A 274 -5.63 4.91 -11.38
CA GLU A 274 -5.87 3.65 -10.67
C GLU A 274 -6.10 2.50 -11.65
N GLY A 275 -5.16 1.56 -11.65
CA GLY A 275 -5.24 0.29 -12.35
C GLY A 275 -4.13 -0.63 -11.84
N LEU A 276 -4.39 -1.94 -11.75
CA LEU A 276 -3.39 -2.93 -11.33
C LEU A 276 -2.13 -2.94 -12.22
N VAL A 277 -2.23 -2.29 -13.39
CA VAL A 277 -1.15 -2.05 -14.32
C VAL A 277 -1.29 -0.64 -14.84
N VAL A 278 -0.51 0.27 -14.29
CA VAL A 278 -0.46 1.63 -14.81
C VAL A 278 0.40 1.63 -16.07
N THR A 279 -0.24 1.65 -17.24
CA THR A 279 0.44 1.79 -18.54
C THR A 279 0.62 3.23 -18.96
N SER A 280 -0.04 4.17 -18.27
CA SER A 280 -0.02 5.58 -18.60
C SER A 280 -0.05 6.44 -17.34
N ALA A 281 0.80 7.46 -17.30
CA ALA A 281 0.77 8.51 -16.29
C ALA A 281 0.54 9.86 -16.99
N VAL A 282 -0.22 10.74 -16.35
CA VAL A 282 -0.40 12.12 -16.82
C VAL A 282 0.67 12.97 -16.16
N LEU A 283 1.54 13.59 -16.96
CA LEU A 283 2.49 14.58 -16.49
C LEU A 283 1.97 15.98 -16.82
N ALA A 284 1.65 16.77 -15.79
CA ALA A 284 1.19 18.14 -15.92
C ALA A 284 2.21 19.10 -15.31
N CYS A 285 2.86 19.90 -16.14
CA CYS A 285 3.89 20.87 -15.73
C CYS A 285 3.40 22.32 -15.96
N GLU A 286 3.95 23.28 -15.21
CA GLU A 286 3.51 24.69 -15.30
C GLU A 286 3.91 25.36 -16.62
N GLU A 287 5.14 25.11 -17.11
CA GLU A 287 5.66 25.68 -18.36
C GLU A 287 5.55 24.72 -19.56
N LEU A 288 5.87 23.43 -19.37
CA LEU A 288 5.85 22.42 -20.44
C LEU A 288 4.42 22.00 -20.83
N GLY A 289 3.43 22.27 -19.98
CA GLY A 289 2.04 21.89 -20.19
C GLY A 289 1.76 20.45 -19.76
N GLU A 290 0.71 19.86 -20.32
CA GLU A 290 0.23 18.51 -19.95
C GLU A 290 0.54 17.50 -21.06
N GLY A 291 0.88 16.28 -20.67
CA GLY A 291 1.11 15.16 -21.57
C GLY A 291 0.84 13.82 -20.91
N THR A 292 0.61 12.81 -21.73
CA THR A 292 0.47 11.43 -21.28
C THR A 292 1.77 10.69 -21.57
N LEU A 293 2.40 10.17 -20.53
CA LEU A 293 3.54 9.28 -20.63
C LEU A 293 3.03 7.83 -20.60
N GLU A 294 3.46 7.02 -21.56
CA GLU A 294 3.14 5.59 -21.61
C GLU A 294 4.40 4.77 -21.31
N GLY A 295 4.23 3.65 -20.62
CA GLY A 295 5.35 2.76 -20.36
C GLY A 295 5.05 1.65 -19.38
N ALA A 296 6.11 1.11 -18.80
CA ALA A 296 6.04 0.02 -17.83
C ALA A 296 6.26 0.57 -16.43
N VAL A 297 5.33 0.27 -15.54
CA VAL A 297 5.57 0.33 -14.10
C VAL A 297 5.63 -1.10 -13.59
N ASP A 298 6.67 -1.39 -12.83
CA ASP A 298 6.86 -2.61 -12.08
C ASP A 298 6.28 -2.40 -10.66
N PRO A 299 5.08 -2.94 -10.36
CA PRO A 299 4.50 -2.79 -9.04
C PRO A 299 5.16 -3.67 -7.97
N PHE A 300 6.10 -4.56 -8.33
CA PHE A 300 6.79 -5.45 -7.39
C PHE A 300 8.11 -4.82 -6.92
N ASP A 301 8.91 -4.34 -7.86
CA ASP A 301 10.25 -3.77 -7.58
C ASP A 301 10.24 -2.24 -7.57
N GLY A 302 9.08 -1.64 -7.89
CA GLY A 302 8.91 -0.18 -7.93
C GLY A 302 9.60 0.49 -9.11
N PHE A 303 10.11 -0.27 -10.09
CA PHE A 303 10.79 0.29 -11.24
C PHE A 303 9.80 0.94 -12.21
N ILE A 304 10.10 2.16 -12.64
CA ILE A 304 9.24 2.96 -13.52
C ILE A 304 10.03 3.30 -14.77
N PHE A 305 9.47 3.01 -15.94
CA PHE A 305 9.95 3.51 -17.21
C PHE A 305 8.77 4.03 -18.04
N LEU A 306 8.65 5.35 -18.16
CA LEU A 306 7.57 6.02 -18.87
C LEU A 306 8.15 6.91 -19.96
N SER A 307 7.45 7.05 -21.08
CA SER A 307 7.86 7.98 -22.15
C SER A 307 6.65 8.54 -22.88
N GLY A 308 6.72 9.80 -23.29
CA GLY A 308 5.63 10.45 -24.00
C GLY A 308 5.93 11.90 -24.35
N LEU A 309 4.96 12.55 -25.00
CA LEU A 309 5.03 13.97 -25.31
C LEU A 309 4.34 14.77 -24.21
N VAL A 310 5.04 15.77 -23.68
CA VAL A 310 4.52 16.77 -22.73
C VAL A 310 4.65 18.13 -23.39
N GLY A 311 3.52 18.69 -23.79
CA GLY A 311 3.50 19.77 -24.77
C GLY A 311 4.10 19.30 -26.11
N ASP A 312 5.18 19.97 -26.53
CA ASP A 312 5.93 19.62 -27.75
C ASP A 312 7.24 18.86 -27.45
N THR A 313 7.51 18.52 -26.18
CA THR A 313 8.77 17.92 -25.73
C THR A 313 8.59 16.42 -25.50
N GLU A 314 9.51 15.60 -26.01
CA GLU A 314 9.55 14.17 -25.71
C GLU A 314 10.32 13.93 -24.41
N ILE A 315 9.63 13.36 -23.42
CA ILE A 315 10.15 13.07 -22.09
C ILE A 315 10.15 11.56 -21.90
N ALA A 316 11.25 11.02 -21.40
CA ALA A 316 11.29 9.69 -20.81
C ALA A 316 11.75 9.75 -19.35
N LEU A 317 10.97 9.14 -18.46
CA LEU A 317 11.26 9.01 -17.05
C LEU A 317 11.70 7.57 -16.77
N SER A 318 12.84 7.39 -16.11
CA SER A 318 13.28 6.11 -15.56
C SER A 318 13.57 6.27 -14.09
N GLY A 319 12.83 5.59 -13.22
CA GLY A 319 12.99 5.73 -11.77
C GLY A 319 12.75 4.44 -11.01
N GLN A 320 12.98 4.51 -9.71
CA GLN A 320 12.64 3.47 -8.76
C GLN A 320 11.92 4.10 -7.57
N LEU A 321 10.78 3.52 -7.24
CA LEU A 321 10.00 3.82 -6.06
C LEU A 321 10.73 3.28 -4.83
N SER A 322 10.71 4.05 -3.75
CA SER A 322 11.25 3.62 -2.47
C SER A 322 10.48 2.41 -1.94
N ALA A 323 11.16 1.55 -1.15
CA ALA A 323 10.55 0.34 -0.60
C ALA A 323 9.30 0.59 0.27
N ASP A 324 9.15 1.81 0.81
CA ASP A 324 8.00 2.25 1.59
C ASP A 324 6.96 3.04 0.78
N GLY A 325 7.15 3.19 -0.53
CA GLY A 325 6.25 3.93 -1.42
C GLY A 325 6.20 5.45 -1.17
N SER A 326 7.16 6.01 -0.44
CA SER A 326 7.14 7.44 -0.05
C SER A 326 7.75 8.39 -1.09
N TYR A 327 8.60 7.93 -2.01
CA TYR A 327 9.17 8.75 -3.08
C TYR A 327 9.61 7.91 -4.28
N ILE A 328 9.70 8.54 -5.45
CA ILE A 328 10.31 7.99 -6.67
C ILE A 328 11.60 8.77 -6.93
N PHE A 329 12.71 8.05 -7.08
CA PHE A 329 14.00 8.63 -7.49
C PHE A 329 14.38 8.11 -8.87
N GLY A 330 14.81 8.98 -9.78
CA GLY A 330 15.11 8.56 -11.14
C GLY A 330 15.89 9.57 -11.97
N TYR A 331 15.98 9.27 -13.26
CA TYR A 331 16.56 10.11 -14.29
C TYR A 331 15.52 10.41 -15.37
N GLU A 332 15.53 11.65 -15.80
CA GLU A 332 14.82 12.14 -16.96
C GLU A 332 15.73 12.12 -18.18
N PHE A 333 15.13 11.81 -19.34
CA PHE A 333 15.70 12.01 -20.65
C PHE A 333 14.78 12.93 -21.44
N VAL A 334 15.26 14.13 -21.74
CA VAL A 334 14.60 15.04 -22.67
C VAL A 334 15.20 14.82 -24.05
N THR A 335 14.38 14.46 -25.03
CA THR A 335 14.83 14.35 -26.42
C THR A 335 14.16 15.41 -27.29
N ASP A 336 14.98 16.11 -28.08
CA ASP A 336 14.49 17.03 -29.10
C ASP A 336 13.64 16.23 -30.11
N PRO A 337 12.41 16.67 -30.43
CA PRO A 337 11.54 15.98 -31.38
C PRO A 337 12.25 15.76 -32.72
N GLY A 338 12.60 14.51 -33.02
CA GLY A 338 13.21 14.11 -34.29
C GLY A 338 14.67 13.64 -34.26
N VAL A 339 15.29 13.44 -33.09
CA VAL A 339 16.72 13.04 -32.97
C VAL A 339 16.93 11.60 -32.43
N LEU A 340 15.93 10.72 -32.48
CA LEU A 340 16.04 9.35 -31.94
C LEU A 340 16.77 8.31 -32.84
N SER A 341 17.65 8.72 -33.76
CA SER A 341 18.54 7.75 -34.42
C SER A 341 19.99 8.24 -34.56
N GLY A 342 20.86 7.75 -33.67
CA GLY A 342 22.31 7.73 -33.89
C GLY A 342 23.17 8.85 -33.29
N HIS A 343 22.72 9.57 -32.26
CA HIS A 343 23.55 10.51 -31.49
C HIS A 343 23.93 9.97 -30.09
N PRO A 344 25.04 10.43 -29.49
CA PRO A 344 25.42 10.03 -28.13
C PRO A 344 24.30 10.34 -27.15
N ALA A 345 24.14 9.47 -26.14
CA ALA A 345 23.04 9.55 -25.17
C ALA A 345 22.89 10.97 -24.61
N PRO A 346 21.66 11.53 -24.58
CA PRO A 346 21.42 12.86 -24.04
C PRO A 346 21.86 12.93 -22.56
N PRO A 347 22.17 14.14 -22.05
CA PRO A 347 22.47 14.33 -20.64
C PRO A 347 21.33 13.79 -19.79
N ARG A 348 21.68 13.04 -18.74
CA ARG A 348 20.73 12.51 -17.76
C ARG A 348 20.57 13.53 -16.66
N THR A 349 19.35 13.90 -16.37
CA THR A 349 19.06 14.78 -15.26
C THR A 349 18.28 14.02 -14.18
N PRO A 350 18.71 14.09 -12.90
CA PRO A 350 17.99 13.40 -11.84
C PRO A 350 16.65 14.10 -11.56
N PHE A 351 15.63 13.33 -11.18
CA PHE A 351 14.38 13.86 -10.63
C PHE A 351 14.01 13.14 -9.33
N ILE A 352 13.21 13.82 -8.51
CA ILE A 352 12.52 13.27 -7.35
C ILE A 352 11.03 13.57 -7.50
N ALA A 353 10.19 12.56 -7.28
CA ALA A 353 8.75 12.73 -7.13
C ALA A 353 8.30 12.24 -5.75
N VAL A 354 7.38 12.96 -5.12
CA VAL A 354 6.78 12.61 -3.82
C VAL A 354 5.26 12.74 -3.89
N PRO A 355 4.48 11.99 -3.08
CA PRO A 355 3.03 12.10 -3.09
C PRO A 355 2.54 13.55 -2.89
N ALA A 356 1.53 13.96 -3.64
CA ALA A 356 0.95 15.28 -3.55
C ALA A 356 0.50 15.58 -2.11
N GLY A 357 0.91 16.74 -1.58
CA GLY A 357 0.69 17.12 -0.18
C GLY A 357 1.84 16.79 0.77
N ALA A 358 2.81 15.95 0.38
CA ALA A 358 4.05 15.75 1.16
C ALA A 358 4.89 17.03 1.25
N PHE A 359 4.86 17.87 0.19
CA PHE A 359 5.51 19.19 0.17
C PHE A 359 5.00 20.16 1.25
N GLU A 360 3.78 19.97 1.77
CA GLU A 360 3.24 20.87 2.81
C GLU A 360 3.81 20.59 4.21
N ARG A 361 4.58 19.50 4.41
CA ARG A 361 4.90 19.00 5.76
C ARG A 361 6.37 18.65 6.06
N GLY A 362 7.32 18.79 5.12
CA GLY A 362 8.70 18.40 5.38
C GLY A 362 9.76 18.93 4.42
N ILE A 363 11.01 18.94 4.90
CA ILE A 363 12.22 19.33 4.18
C ILE A 363 12.71 18.12 3.37
N ILE A 364 12.89 18.27 2.06
CA ILE A 364 13.55 17.30 1.19
C ILE A 364 14.99 17.80 0.94
N ILE A 365 15.98 16.96 1.25
CA ILE A 365 17.40 17.23 0.95
C ILE A 365 17.71 16.52 -0.38
N VAL A 366 17.98 17.30 -1.43
CA VAL A 366 18.43 16.78 -2.73
C VAL A 366 19.95 16.95 -2.82
N GLY A 367 20.67 15.86 -3.08
CA GLY A 367 22.10 15.90 -3.40
C GLY A 367 22.32 16.14 -4.89
N CYS A 368 23.13 17.13 -5.26
CA CYS A 368 23.47 17.45 -6.64
C CYS A 368 24.78 16.79 -7.12
N GLN A 369 24.84 16.45 -8.42
CA GLN A 369 26.08 16.31 -9.19
C GLN A 369 26.28 17.51 -10.15
N GLN A 370 27.54 17.74 -10.53
CA GLN A 370 28.07 18.96 -11.14
C GLN A 370 27.26 19.59 -12.30
N GLY A 371 27.11 20.91 -12.21
CA GLY A 371 27.29 21.81 -13.35
C GLY A 371 26.02 22.39 -13.96
N ASN A 372 25.33 23.27 -13.23
CA ASN A 372 24.65 24.48 -13.76
C ASN A 372 24.24 25.37 -12.57
N ALA A 373 24.30 26.69 -12.74
CA ALA A 373 23.88 27.65 -11.72
C ALA A 373 22.42 28.03 -11.95
N LEU A 374 21.56 27.89 -10.94
CA LEU A 374 20.16 28.29 -10.99
C LEU A 374 19.91 29.48 -10.05
N ALA A 375 19.07 30.42 -10.47
CA ALA A 375 18.51 31.46 -9.63
C ALA A 375 17.00 31.25 -9.55
N ILE A 376 16.46 31.04 -8.35
CA ILE A 376 15.01 30.85 -8.13
C ILE A 376 14.43 32.12 -7.47
N ASN A 377 13.30 32.59 -8.01
CA ASN A 377 12.55 33.72 -7.50
C ASN A 377 11.27 33.21 -6.79
N CYS A 378 11.22 33.30 -5.46
CA CYS A 378 10.05 32.90 -4.69
C CYS A 378 9.18 34.12 -4.41
N SER A 379 7.98 34.20 -5.02
CA SER A 379 6.95 35.13 -4.58
C SER A 379 5.82 34.36 -3.90
N GLN A 380 5.75 34.52 -2.57
CA GLN A 380 4.71 34.09 -1.63
C GLN A 380 5.04 32.86 -0.75
N ARG A 381 4.46 32.92 0.44
CA ARG A 381 4.84 32.25 1.69
C ARG A 381 4.87 30.71 1.56
N GLU A 382 6.04 30.11 1.73
CA GLU A 382 6.39 29.08 2.74
C GLU A 382 7.60 28.22 2.27
N GLN A 383 8.55 28.05 3.21
CA GLN A 383 9.72 27.16 3.27
C GLN A 383 10.75 27.11 2.11
N VAL A 384 12.03 27.11 2.50
CA VAL A 384 13.22 27.31 1.66
C VAL A 384 13.94 25.97 1.42
N ILE A 385 14.22 25.66 0.16
CA ILE A 385 15.24 24.67 -0.26
C ILE A 385 16.46 25.48 -0.76
N VAL A 386 17.67 25.11 -0.31
CA VAL A 386 18.91 25.87 -0.57
C VAL A 386 19.71 25.20 -1.69
N ASP A 387 20.06 25.98 -2.71
CA ASP A 387 21.06 25.66 -3.74
C ASP A 387 22.32 26.53 -3.54
N VAL A 388 23.50 25.99 -3.84
CA VAL A 388 24.79 26.68 -3.71
C VAL A 388 25.68 26.42 -4.93
N GLY A 389 25.97 27.48 -5.68
CA GLY A 389 27.04 27.51 -6.68
C GLY A 389 28.18 28.45 -6.27
N VAL A 390 29.44 28.08 -6.54
CA VAL A 390 30.62 28.95 -6.37
C VAL A 390 31.44 28.99 -7.68
N PRO A 391 31.95 30.15 -8.12
CA PRO A 391 32.90 30.24 -9.23
C PRO A 391 34.36 30.07 -8.77
N VAL A 392 35.17 29.45 -9.63
CA VAL A 392 36.59 29.12 -9.40
C VAL A 392 37.51 30.35 -9.33
N ALA A 393 38.43 30.38 -8.34
CA ALA A 393 39.67 31.17 -8.38
C ALA A 393 40.88 30.34 -7.91
N PRO A 394 42.12 30.62 -8.36
CA PRO A 394 43.19 29.64 -8.30
C PRO A 394 44.07 29.69 -7.03
N ALA A 395 44.28 28.49 -6.47
CA ALA A 395 45.41 27.96 -5.71
C ALA A 395 46.22 28.88 -4.75
N GLY A 396 46.05 28.64 -3.44
CA GLY A 396 47.12 28.82 -2.44
C GLY A 396 46.70 28.76 -0.96
N GLY A 397 47.05 27.66 -0.26
CA GLY A 397 47.31 27.62 1.20
C GLY A 397 46.11 27.44 2.16
N TYR A 398 46.12 26.30 2.88
CA TYR A 398 45.04 25.69 3.69
C TYR A 398 44.62 26.36 5.02
N THR A 399 43.30 26.42 5.28
CA THR A 399 42.49 25.79 6.38
C THR A 399 41.21 26.60 6.64
N GLY A 400 40.01 26.04 6.41
CA GLY A 400 38.74 26.58 6.92
C GLY A 400 37.51 26.19 6.10
N VAL A 401 36.38 25.96 6.77
CA VAL A 401 35.03 26.08 6.17
C VAL A 401 34.65 27.56 6.25
N GLU A 402 34.38 28.20 5.12
CA GLU A 402 34.02 29.62 5.08
C GLU A 402 32.49 29.75 4.98
N ALA A 403 31.86 30.22 6.06
CA ALA A 403 30.43 30.54 6.06
C ALA A 403 30.27 32.02 5.68
N THR A 404 29.63 32.30 4.56
CA THR A 404 29.38 33.68 4.11
C THR A 404 27.89 34.00 4.22
N LEU A 405 27.55 35.08 4.95
CA LEU A 405 26.22 35.65 5.01
C LEU A 405 26.14 36.84 4.05
N SER A 406 25.13 36.86 3.17
CA SER A 406 24.88 38.00 2.28
C SER A 406 23.41 38.41 2.32
N TRP A 407 23.17 39.70 2.03
CA TRP A 407 21.85 40.34 2.05
C TRP A 407 21.55 40.91 0.65
N SER A 408 20.34 40.75 0.14
CA SER A 408 19.94 41.29 -1.18
C SER A 408 19.15 42.60 -1.05
N GLU A 409 19.76 43.68 -1.56
CA GLU A 409 19.25 45.05 -1.85
C GLU A 409 19.02 46.03 -0.66
N PRO A 410 19.45 47.31 -0.78
CA PRO A 410 19.12 48.36 0.18
C PRO A 410 17.82 49.08 -0.21
N LEU A 411 16.75 48.92 0.56
CA LEU A 411 15.59 49.80 0.45
C LEU A 411 15.95 51.19 0.97
N ALA A 412 15.93 52.17 0.08
CA ALA A 412 16.09 53.57 0.41
C ALA A 412 14.84 54.09 1.14
N PHE A 413 14.81 54.00 2.48
CA PHE A 413 14.05 54.93 3.33
C PHE A 413 14.67 55.01 4.74
N GLY A 414 15.17 56.20 5.09
CA GLY A 414 15.34 56.68 6.47
C GLY A 414 16.42 56.02 7.33
N GLU A 415 17.49 56.77 7.60
CA GLU A 415 18.62 56.50 8.51
C GLU A 415 18.32 55.60 9.75
N ALA A 416 18.55 54.30 9.61
CA ALA A 416 18.98 53.42 10.70
C ALA A 416 19.78 52.25 10.09
N THR A 417 21.05 52.13 10.46
CA THR A 417 21.89 50.96 10.10
C THR A 417 21.74 49.93 11.22
N PRO A 418 21.24 48.70 10.96
CA PRO A 418 21.31 47.64 11.95
C PRO A 418 22.75 47.11 12.01
N SER A 419 23.41 47.23 13.16
CA SER A 419 24.69 46.56 13.41
C SER A 419 24.46 45.31 14.26
N GLY A 420 24.26 44.17 13.61
CA GLY A 420 24.32 42.84 14.26
C GLY A 420 25.71 42.23 14.04
N GLN A 421 26.31 41.67 15.09
CA GLN A 421 27.62 41.01 15.05
C GLN A 421 27.41 39.52 15.35
N CYS A 422 27.78 38.64 14.41
CA CYS A 422 27.78 37.19 14.63
C CYS A 422 29.20 36.76 15.02
N ASP A 423 29.37 36.15 16.19
CA ASP A 423 30.65 35.57 16.60
C ASP A 423 30.71 34.11 16.10
N SER A 424 31.61 33.82 15.16
CA SER A 424 31.90 32.45 14.74
C SER A 424 33.03 31.88 15.60
N ALA A 425 32.76 30.79 16.32
CA ALA A 425 33.76 30.01 17.04
C ALA A 425 33.81 28.60 16.46
N ALA A 426 34.65 28.38 15.45
CA ALA A 426 34.92 27.04 14.93
C ALA A 426 36.00 26.37 15.78
N THR A 427 35.68 25.22 16.40
CA THR A 427 36.69 24.39 17.08
C THR A 427 36.87 23.12 16.27
N VAL A 428 38.06 22.91 15.70
CA VAL A 428 38.34 21.74 14.87
C VAL A 428 38.69 20.54 15.75
N SER A 429 37.83 19.52 15.76
CA SER A 429 38.11 18.17 16.26
C SER A 429 37.96 17.15 15.12
N SER A 430 38.30 15.87 15.34
CA SER A 430 38.13 14.81 14.33
C SER A 430 36.67 14.60 13.89
N GLU A 431 35.72 15.18 14.62
CA GLU A 431 34.34 15.41 14.20
C GLU A 431 34.16 16.94 14.06
N LEU A 432 33.76 17.41 12.87
CA LEU A 432 33.58 18.82 12.59
C LEU A 432 32.22 19.29 13.14
N SER A 433 32.19 19.81 14.37
CA SER A 433 31.00 20.47 14.92
C SER A 433 31.06 21.98 14.64
N VAL A 434 30.16 22.50 13.79
CA VAL A 434 30.03 23.94 13.55
C VAL A 434 28.85 24.48 14.35
N SER A 435 29.12 25.30 15.37
CA SER A 435 28.08 26.03 16.12
C SER A 435 28.06 27.48 15.65
N LEU A 436 26.93 27.91 15.08
CA LEU A 436 26.66 29.31 14.75
C LEU A 436 25.70 29.88 15.80
N THR A 437 26.14 30.89 16.54
CA THR A 437 25.29 31.62 17.48
C THR A 437 25.07 33.03 16.95
N CYS A 438 23.86 33.31 16.44
CA CYS A 438 23.49 34.65 16.00
C CYS A 438 22.71 35.34 17.12
N SER A 439 23.29 36.36 17.74
CA SER A 439 22.60 37.20 18.72
C SER A 439 22.08 38.47 18.06
N PHE A 440 20.76 38.67 18.06
CA PHE A 440 20.13 39.88 17.55
C PHE A 440 19.92 40.87 18.69
N ALA A 441 20.37 42.11 18.52
CA ALA A 441 20.15 43.18 19.48
C ALA A 441 18.86 43.93 19.13
N GLU A 442 17.89 43.87 20.05
CA GLU A 442 16.63 44.63 20.14
C GLU A 442 15.46 44.25 19.22
N GLN A 443 14.27 44.23 19.85
CA GLN A 443 12.96 44.06 19.23
C GLN A 443 12.61 45.28 18.38
N SER A 444 12.82 45.20 17.07
CA SER A 444 11.92 45.84 16.10
C SER A 444 11.21 44.74 15.33
N GLU A 445 9.90 44.91 15.11
CA GLU A 445 9.06 44.01 14.31
C GLU A 445 9.69 43.77 12.92
N PHE A 446 10.49 42.71 12.80
CA PHE A 446 10.98 42.22 11.52
C PHE A 446 9.86 41.44 10.85
N ALA A 447 8.99 42.16 10.15
CA ALA A 447 8.13 41.57 9.15
C ALA A 447 8.95 41.38 7.86
N GLY A 448 9.63 40.24 7.74
CA GLY A 448 10.00 39.69 6.43
C GLY A 448 11.46 39.74 5.97
N ASP A 449 12.45 39.81 6.87
CA ASP A 449 13.85 39.69 6.42
C ASP A 449 14.29 38.23 6.32
N LEU A 450 14.63 37.84 5.09
CA LEU A 450 15.21 36.55 4.70
C LEU A 450 16.65 36.45 5.20
N PHE A 451 17.03 35.30 5.76
CA PHE A 451 18.42 34.91 5.91
C PHE A 451 18.69 33.69 5.04
N SER A 452 19.83 33.69 4.35
CA SER A 452 20.36 32.52 3.65
C SER A 452 21.59 32.03 4.39
N LEU A 453 21.63 30.74 4.73
CA LEU A 453 22.81 30.06 5.24
C LEU A 453 23.37 29.18 4.12
N THR A 454 24.51 29.59 3.58
CA THR A 454 25.23 28.84 2.56
C THR A 454 26.31 28.01 3.23
N LEU A 455 26.26 26.68 3.05
CA LEU A 455 27.27 25.74 3.51
C LEU A 455 27.98 25.15 2.29
N THR A 456 29.30 25.29 2.23
CA THR A 456 30.14 24.79 1.14
C THR A 456 31.19 23.81 1.67
N CYS A 457 31.19 22.56 1.18
CA CYS A 457 32.33 21.65 1.36
C CYS A 457 33.38 22.03 0.29
N ASP A 458 34.35 22.86 0.66
CA ASP A 458 35.19 23.59 -0.32
C ASP A 458 36.30 22.76 -1.01
N GLU A 459 36.42 21.45 -0.75
CA GLU A 459 37.53 20.66 -1.30
C GLU A 459 37.19 19.25 -1.82
N PHE A 460 35.91 18.82 -1.79
CA PHE A 460 35.52 17.53 -2.34
C PHE A 460 34.64 17.69 -3.58
N VAL A 461 35.26 17.49 -4.75
CA VAL A 461 34.53 17.29 -6.00
C VAL A 461 33.63 16.06 -5.82
N ASN A 462 32.30 16.26 -5.80
CA ASN A 462 31.26 15.24 -5.62
C ASN A 462 31.07 14.70 -4.18
N ALA A 463 31.13 15.55 -3.14
CA ALA A 463 30.69 15.13 -1.81
C ALA A 463 29.19 15.38 -1.58
N GLY A 464 28.49 14.40 -1.02
CA GLY A 464 27.15 14.57 -0.47
C GLY A 464 27.19 15.24 0.89
N LEU A 465 26.26 16.17 1.14
CA LEU A 465 26.09 16.84 2.42
C LEU A 465 24.97 16.14 3.20
N GLN A 466 25.26 15.56 4.36
CA GLN A 466 24.24 15.04 5.27
C GLN A 466 24.16 15.90 6.53
N VAL A 467 22.94 16.27 6.91
CA VAL A 467 22.62 16.95 8.17
C VAL A 467 21.97 15.91 9.09
N ASP A 468 22.72 15.39 10.07
CA ASP A 468 22.23 14.31 10.93
C ASP A 468 21.13 14.76 11.87
N SER A 469 21.23 16.01 12.35
CA SER A 469 20.16 16.64 13.12
C SER A 469 20.29 18.16 13.13
N ALA A 470 19.16 18.82 12.89
CA ALA A 470 18.97 20.24 13.14
C ALA A 470 17.86 20.38 14.18
N SER A 471 18.11 21.14 15.24
CA SER A 471 17.10 21.41 16.25
C SER A 471 17.01 22.92 16.49
N PHE A 472 15.77 23.40 16.59
CA PHE A 472 15.50 24.73 17.10
C PHE A 472 15.28 24.62 18.60
N THR A 473 16.18 25.19 19.39
CA THR A 473 15.97 25.37 20.81
C THR A 473 15.59 26.82 21.07
N GLY A 474 14.30 27.04 21.30
CA GLY A 474 13.75 28.27 21.84
C GLY A 474 12.62 27.89 22.78
N THR A 475 12.85 28.01 24.09
CA THR A 475 11.74 27.96 25.04
C THR A 475 10.97 29.24 24.84
N GLY A 476 9.75 29.21 24.33
CA GLY A 476 8.94 30.38 23.95
C GLY A 476 8.57 31.35 25.09
N SER A 477 9.47 31.64 26.03
CA SER A 477 9.47 32.86 26.83
C SER A 477 10.01 33.99 25.97
N ASP A 478 9.24 35.07 25.89
CA ASP A 478 9.38 36.31 25.09
C ASP A 478 10.73 37.04 25.06
N LEU A 479 11.81 36.48 25.60
CA LEU A 479 13.09 37.17 25.81
C LEU A 479 14.32 36.45 25.24
N ASP A 480 14.22 35.21 24.77
CA ASP A 480 15.35 34.52 24.15
C ASP A 480 15.07 34.27 22.65
N PRO A 481 15.91 34.77 21.72
CA PRO A 481 15.74 34.51 20.30
C PRO A 481 15.90 33.00 20.02
N PRO A 482 15.13 32.44 19.07
CA PRO A 482 15.26 31.04 18.70
C PRO A 482 16.70 30.77 18.25
N THR A 483 17.33 29.79 18.88
CA THR A 483 18.68 29.36 18.52
C THR A 483 18.57 28.12 17.65
N LEU A 484 19.07 28.20 16.41
CA LEU A 484 19.25 27.04 15.55
C LEU A 484 20.55 26.33 15.96
N VAL A 485 20.44 25.08 16.39
CA VAL A 485 21.58 24.22 16.70
C VAL A 485 21.66 23.14 15.63
N ILE A 486 22.68 23.21 14.77
CA ILE A 486 23.05 22.14 13.84
C ILE A 486 24.11 21.31 14.57
N ALA A 487 23.79 20.05 14.88
CA ALA A 487 24.61 19.25 15.80
C ALA A 487 25.85 18.66 15.10
N THR A 488 25.70 18.17 13.88
CA THR A 488 26.77 17.59 13.07
C THR A 488 26.47 17.75 11.59
N ILE A 489 27.52 18.03 10.82
CA ILE A 489 27.51 17.99 9.35
C ILE A 489 28.64 17.04 8.96
N SER A 490 28.30 15.99 8.21
CA SER A 490 29.27 15.06 7.61
C SER A 490 29.27 15.23 6.10
N CYS A 491 30.44 15.56 5.52
CA CYS A 491 30.66 15.48 4.08
C CYS A 491 31.07 14.01 3.78
N PHE A 492 30.28 13.28 3.00
CA PHE A 492 30.65 11.96 2.50
C PHE A 492 31.26 12.09 1.10
N GLY A 493 32.22 11.22 0.75
CA GLY A 493 32.77 11.16 -0.61
C GLY A 493 31.69 10.76 -1.64
N PRO A 494 32.01 10.78 -2.95
CA PRO A 494 31.07 10.39 -3.99
C PRO A 494 30.50 9.01 -3.71
N VAL A 495 29.21 8.95 -3.40
CA VAL A 495 28.46 7.69 -3.35
C VAL A 495 28.26 7.28 -4.82
N PRO A 496 28.77 6.14 -5.28
CA PRO A 496 28.49 5.68 -6.62
C PRO A 496 26.98 5.40 -6.74
N ASP A 497 26.37 5.84 -7.86
CA ASP A 497 24.91 5.74 -8.12
C ASP A 497 24.35 4.30 -8.09
N ARG A 498 25.21 3.29 -7.98
CA ARG A 498 24.83 1.91 -7.79
C ARG A 498 25.89 1.20 -6.94
N PRO A 499 25.52 0.36 -5.95
CA PRO A 499 26.48 -0.48 -5.29
C PRO A 499 27.15 -1.41 -6.33
N PRO A 500 28.47 -1.59 -6.27
CA PRO A 500 29.21 -2.39 -7.25
C PRO A 500 28.74 -3.85 -7.25
N LEU A 501 28.79 -4.52 -8.41
CA LEU A 501 28.45 -5.94 -8.51
C LEU A 501 29.28 -6.75 -7.50
N GLY A 502 28.62 -7.59 -6.69
CA GLY A 502 29.23 -8.34 -5.60
C GLY A 502 29.18 -7.68 -4.22
N ASP A 503 28.65 -6.46 -4.09
CA ASP A 503 28.31 -5.83 -2.81
C ASP A 503 26.89 -6.27 -2.40
N VAL A 504 26.81 -7.24 -1.49
CA VAL A 504 25.54 -7.89 -1.12
C VAL A 504 24.96 -7.36 0.18
N ASP A 505 25.71 -6.54 0.92
CA ASP A 505 25.25 -5.81 2.11
C ASP A 505 24.98 -4.31 1.86
N CYS A 506 25.05 -3.88 0.60
CA CYS A 506 24.81 -2.50 0.18
C CYS A 506 25.75 -1.49 0.85
N SER A 507 26.96 -1.90 1.25
CA SER A 507 27.94 -1.05 1.93
C SER A 507 28.72 -0.13 0.98
N PHE A 508 28.51 -0.26 -0.32
CA PHE A 508 29.25 0.35 -1.43
C PHE A 508 30.70 -0.15 -1.57
N GLU A 509 31.07 -1.23 -0.87
CA GLU A 509 32.42 -1.80 -0.90
C GLU A 509 32.39 -3.33 -1.11
N VAL A 510 32.81 -3.81 -2.29
CA VAL A 510 33.00 -5.26 -2.51
C VAL A 510 34.19 -5.77 -1.69
N ASN A 511 33.92 -6.54 -0.65
CA ASN A 511 34.93 -7.05 0.26
C ASN A 511 34.65 -8.51 0.70
N SER A 512 35.42 -9.04 1.64
CA SER A 512 35.28 -10.44 2.08
C SER A 512 34.01 -10.70 2.91
N ILE A 513 33.38 -9.65 3.45
CA ILE A 513 32.10 -9.71 4.16
C ILE A 513 31.02 -10.15 3.17
N ASP A 514 30.99 -9.58 1.97
CA ASP A 514 30.01 -9.93 0.93
C ASP A 514 30.08 -11.40 0.55
N ALA A 515 31.29 -11.91 0.31
CA ALA A 515 31.49 -13.33 0.03
C ALA A 515 31.03 -14.22 1.19
N ALA A 516 31.25 -13.80 2.44
CA ALA A 516 30.80 -14.54 3.61
C ALA A 516 29.27 -14.53 3.75
N LEU A 517 28.61 -13.43 3.37
CA LEU A 517 27.14 -13.35 3.35
C LEU A 517 26.55 -14.24 2.28
N VAL A 518 27.10 -14.25 1.06
CA VAL A 518 26.70 -15.21 0.00
C VAL A 518 26.85 -16.65 0.49
N LEU A 519 27.98 -17.02 1.12
CA LEU A 519 28.17 -18.36 1.66
C LEU A 519 27.17 -18.72 2.77
N GLN A 520 26.82 -17.77 3.64
CA GLN A 520 25.82 -17.98 4.69
C GLN A 520 24.41 -18.14 4.09
N TYR A 521 24.06 -17.34 3.09
CA TYR A 521 22.82 -17.47 2.33
C TYR A 521 22.72 -18.83 1.64
N THR A 522 23.74 -19.26 0.90
CA THR A 522 23.78 -20.59 0.26
C THR A 522 23.72 -21.73 1.27
N ALA A 523 24.25 -21.53 2.48
CA ALA A 523 24.19 -22.52 3.57
C ALA A 523 22.83 -22.55 4.30
N GLY A 524 21.88 -21.67 3.95
CA GLY A 524 20.59 -21.54 4.62
C GLY A 524 20.70 -20.96 6.04
N LEU A 525 21.78 -20.23 6.34
CA LEU A 525 21.95 -19.50 7.60
C LEU A 525 21.33 -18.09 7.54
N LEU A 526 21.16 -17.57 6.33
CA LEU A 526 20.43 -16.34 6.03
C LEU A 526 19.29 -16.67 5.09
N GLU A 527 18.11 -16.10 5.36
CA GLU A 527 16.93 -16.25 4.50
C GLU A 527 16.98 -15.29 3.29
N ARG A 528 17.70 -14.17 3.43
CA ARG A 528 17.80 -13.10 2.41
C ARG A 528 19.12 -12.33 2.55
N LEU A 529 19.56 -11.71 1.46
CA LEU A 529 20.64 -10.71 1.41
C LEU A 529 20.05 -9.31 1.18
N ASP A 530 20.67 -8.26 1.72
CA ASP A 530 20.16 -6.89 1.60
C ASP A 530 20.17 -6.42 0.14
N CYS A 531 21.31 -6.61 -0.54
CA CYS A 531 21.49 -6.37 -1.97
C CYS A 531 21.55 -7.70 -2.76
N GLN A 532 20.54 -8.56 -2.61
CA GLN A 532 20.52 -9.90 -3.20
C GLN A 532 20.71 -9.92 -4.73
N PHE A 533 20.21 -8.92 -5.45
CA PHE A 533 20.35 -8.80 -6.90
C PHE A 533 21.80 -8.54 -7.38
N LEU A 534 22.71 -8.19 -6.47
CA LEU A 534 24.15 -8.03 -6.75
C LEU A 534 24.97 -9.28 -6.44
N ALA A 535 24.35 -10.31 -5.85
CA ALA A 535 25.03 -11.51 -5.38
C ALA A 535 25.39 -12.50 -6.48
N ASP A 536 24.64 -12.55 -7.58
CA ASP A 536 24.96 -13.39 -8.75
C ASP A 536 25.96 -12.67 -9.66
N VAL A 537 27.22 -12.67 -9.23
CA VAL A 537 28.31 -11.97 -9.94
C VAL A 537 28.76 -12.68 -11.22
N ASN A 538 28.25 -13.89 -11.47
CA ASN A 538 28.58 -14.71 -12.62
C ASN A 538 27.43 -14.78 -13.67
N PHE A 539 26.25 -14.27 -13.31
CA PHE A 539 25.04 -14.19 -14.13
C PHE A 539 24.53 -15.55 -14.61
N ASP A 540 24.71 -16.62 -13.82
CA ASP A 540 24.13 -17.94 -14.13
C ASP A 540 22.73 -18.13 -13.53
N GLY A 541 22.19 -17.09 -12.90
CA GLY A 541 20.86 -17.05 -12.29
C GLY A 541 20.79 -17.77 -10.94
N THR A 542 21.92 -18.20 -10.38
CA THR A 542 21.96 -18.92 -9.10
C THR A 542 22.96 -18.28 -8.16
N ILE A 543 22.51 -17.81 -6.99
CA ILE A 543 23.39 -17.30 -5.95
C ILE A 543 23.98 -18.48 -5.16
N ASP A 544 25.23 -18.83 -5.44
CA ASP A 544 25.91 -19.93 -4.77
C ASP A 544 27.39 -19.67 -4.40
N SER A 545 28.07 -20.70 -3.92
CA SER A 545 29.49 -20.61 -3.51
C SER A 545 30.45 -20.18 -4.63
N ARG A 546 30.05 -20.27 -5.90
CA ARG A 546 30.82 -19.81 -7.06
C ARG A 546 30.84 -18.29 -7.11
N ASP A 547 29.73 -17.63 -6.78
CA ASP A 547 29.68 -16.17 -6.68
C ASP A 547 30.56 -15.66 -5.55
N ALA A 548 30.47 -16.29 -4.38
CA ALA A 548 31.34 -15.98 -3.25
C ALA A 548 32.83 -16.14 -3.61
N LEU A 549 33.18 -17.16 -4.39
CA LEU A 549 34.55 -17.36 -4.87
C LEU A 549 34.99 -16.23 -5.81
N ILE A 550 34.12 -15.78 -6.72
CA ILE A 550 34.42 -14.67 -7.63
C ILE A 550 34.59 -13.35 -6.84
N ILE A 551 33.70 -13.06 -5.87
CA ILE A 551 33.85 -11.92 -4.96
C ILE A 551 35.21 -11.98 -4.26
N LEU A 552 35.61 -13.13 -3.70
CA LEU A 552 36.94 -13.29 -3.09
C LEU A 552 38.10 -13.08 -4.08
N GLN A 553 37.93 -13.48 -5.35
CA GLN A 553 38.93 -13.23 -6.39
C GLN A 553 39.03 -11.76 -6.76
N VAL A 554 37.92 -11.02 -6.77
CA VAL A 554 37.89 -9.56 -6.99
C VAL A 554 38.62 -8.85 -5.85
N VAL A 555 38.29 -9.20 -4.61
CA VAL A 555 38.95 -8.65 -3.41
C VAL A 555 40.44 -8.96 -3.38
N ALA A 556 40.84 -10.13 -3.88
CA ALA A 556 42.24 -10.53 -4.01
C ALA A 556 42.96 -9.89 -5.22
N GLY A 557 42.27 -9.11 -6.06
CA GLY A 557 42.81 -8.53 -7.29
C GLY A 557 43.17 -9.56 -8.36
N LEU A 558 42.58 -10.76 -8.29
CA LEU A 558 42.78 -11.86 -9.26
C LEU A 558 41.78 -11.80 -10.41
N PHE A 559 40.68 -11.08 -10.23
CA PHE A 559 39.60 -10.91 -11.19
C PHE A 559 39.10 -9.47 -11.18
N GLN A 560 38.61 -8.97 -12.31
CA GLN A 560 37.90 -7.69 -12.39
C GLN A 560 36.53 -7.97 -12.96
N LEU A 561 35.48 -7.58 -12.24
CA LEU A 561 34.12 -7.61 -12.76
C LEU A 561 34.03 -6.56 -13.86
N SER A 562 33.62 -6.98 -15.06
CA SER A 562 33.22 -6.03 -16.08
C SER A 562 31.88 -5.43 -15.65
N PRO A 563 31.72 -4.10 -15.69
CA PRO A 563 30.42 -3.48 -15.46
C PRO A 563 29.39 -3.92 -16.50
#